data_AF-C8NGR9-F1
#
_entry.id   AF-C8NGR9-F1
#
_cell.length_a   1.000
_cell.length_b   1.000
_cell.length_c   1.000
_cell.angle_alpha   90.00
_cell.angle_beta   90.00
_cell.angle_gamma   90.00
#
_symmetry.space_group_name_H-M   'P 1'
#
loop_
_entity.id
_entity.type
_entity.pdbx_description
1 polymer ?
#
loop_
_entity_poly.entity_id
_entity_poly.type
_entity_poly.pdbx_seq_one_letter_code
_entity_poly.pdbx_strand_id
1 'polypeptide(L)'
;MKWNLKEDLTEHEGETILSNIEGFSFYIVSATKEKGLEIIVLDEFNERYTLFDVETTGSSIAQALREEAGEIATKWIHPLQGELSATKEKWTDWIHCNIVPFSSQPFKRSSATMFRVEEQGKCYALMTEIPFHKLGVASEERVLILNVKIDPDTKEKLLTNEGFFEVYHMNKKHWISIALNVCTDEALIKECIYFSYKCVAKKDNSLLSKRGSL
;
A
#
# COMPACT_ATOMS: atom_id res chain seq x y z
N MET A 1 6.29 3.54 20.92
CA MET A 1 6.61 3.37 19.49
C MET A 1 5.94 4.48 18.68
N LYS A 2 6.51 4.90 17.55
CA LYS A 2 6.02 6.09 16.82
C LYS A 2 5.88 5.85 15.31
N TRP A 3 4.74 6.25 14.76
CA TRP A 3 4.42 6.18 13.33
C TRP A 3 4.20 7.58 12.77
N ASN A 4 4.55 7.77 11.49
CA ASN A 4 4.25 9.02 10.79
C ASN A 4 2.81 9.00 10.29
N LEU A 5 2.09 10.10 10.48
CA LEU A 5 0.73 10.27 10.00
C LEU A 5 0.69 11.22 8.79
N LYS A 6 -0.21 10.96 7.83
CA LYS A 6 -0.47 11.85 6.69
C LYS A 6 -1.54 12.91 7.02
N GLU A 7 -2.43 12.56 7.95
CA GLU A 7 -3.55 13.35 8.46
C GLU A 7 -3.63 13.25 9.99
N ASP A 8 -4.34 14.18 10.62
CA ASP A 8 -4.54 14.18 12.07
C ASP A 8 -5.62 13.15 12.45
N LEU A 9 -5.35 12.39 13.51
CA LEU A 9 -6.21 11.35 14.09
C LEU A 9 -6.51 11.67 15.57
N THR A 10 -6.71 12.95 15.86
CA THR A 10 -6.80 13.50 17.23
C THR A 10 -7.95 12.91 18.07
N GLU A 11 -8.94 12.31 17.43
CA GLU A 11 -10.03 11.57 18.09
C GLU A 11 -9.53 10.40 18.93
N HIS A 12 -8.35 9.85 18.61
CA HIS A 12 -7.73 8.75 19.34
C HIS A 12 -6.79 9.22 20.45
N GLU A 13 -6.45 10.52 20.54
CA GLU A 13 -5.54 11.00 21.59
C GLU A 13 -6.15 10.83 22.98
N GLY A 14 -5.39 10.24 23.89
CA GLY A 14 -5.84 9.93 25.25
C GLY A 14 -6.74 8.69 25.36
N GLU A 15 -6.98 7.98 24.26
CA GLU A 15 -7.69 6.70 24.28
C GLU A 15 -6.81 5.60 24.91
N THR A 16 -7.46 4.70 25.66
CA THR A 16 -6.85 3.47 26.17
C THR A 16 -7.52 2.27 25.52
N ILE A 17 -6.74 1.46 24.80
CA ILE A 17 -7.20 0.25 24.11
C ILE A 17 -6.68 -0.96 24.87
N LEU A 18 -7.55 -1.90 25.25
CA LEU A 18 -7.12 -3.13 25.91
C LEU A 18 -6.33 -4.01 24.94
N SER A 19 -5.20 -4.55 25.42
CA SER A 19 -4.43 -5.53 24.67
C SER A 19 -5.11 -6.90 24.72
N ASN A 20 -4.87 -7.71 23.70
CA ASN A 20 -5.17 -9.14 23.73
C ASN A 20 -4.32 -9.92 24.76
N ILE A 21 -3.23 -9.32 25.25
CA ILE A 21 -2.41 -9.86 26.33
C ILE A 21 -2.96 -9.35 27.65
N GLU A 22 -3.35 -10.29 28.52
CA GLU A 22 -3.91 -9.99 29.83
C GLU A 22 -2.95 -9.13 30.66
N GLY A 23 -3.51 -8.11 31.32
CA GLY A 23 -2.74 -7.17 32.13
C GLY A 23 -2.04 -6.06 31.35
N PHE A 24 -2.28 -5.91 30.04
CA PHE A 24 -1.73 -4.81 29.25
C PHE A 24 -2.79 -3.98 28.53
N SER A 25 -2.47 -2.71 28.31
CA SER A 25 -3.26 -1.80 27.49
C SER A 25 -2.37 -0.83 26.73
N PHE A 26 -2.87 -0.33 25.60
CA PHE A 26 -2.23 0.69 24.79
C PHE A 26 -2.82 2.04 25.13
N TYR A 27 -1.96 3.03 25.39
CA TYR A 27 -2.36 4.41 25.58
C TYR A 27 -1.80 5.27 24.44
N ILE A 28 -2.69 6.05 23.82
CA ILE A 28 -2.36 6.91 22.68
C ILE A 28 -1.92 8.28 23.20
N VAL A 29 -0.62 8.56 23.12
CA VAL A 29 0.00 9.80 23.63
C VAL A 29 -0.18 10.95 22.66
N SER A 30 -0.02 10.68 21.37
CA SER A 30 -0.27 11.65 20.31
C SER A 30 -0.75 10.96 19.04
N ALA A 31 -1.54 11.64 18.23
CA ALA A 31 -2.02 11.15 16.94
C ALA A 31 -2.20 12.34 15.98
N THR A 32 -1.14 13.15 15.83
CA THR A 32 -1.12 14.29 14.91
C THR A 32 -0.09 14.10 13.80
N LYS A 33 -0.24 14.80 12.69
CA LYS A 33 0.73 14.84 11.60
C LYS A 33 2.09 15.35 12.03
N GLU A 34 2.11 16.35 12.93
CA GLU A 34 3.36 16.94 13.43
C GLU A 34 4.11 16.02 14.39
N LYS A 35 3.39 15.43 15.36
CA LYS A 35 4.01 14.57 16.38
C LYS A 35 4.01 13.09 16.02
N GLY A 36 3.31 12.68 14.97
CA GLY A 36 3.05 11.29 14.66
C GLY A 36 2.06 10.62 15.63
N LEU A 37 1.77 9.36 15.34
CA LEU A 37 1.07 8.46 16.25
C LEU A 37 2.08 7.89 17.24
N GLU A 38 1.96 8.25 18.51
CA GLU A 38 2.76 7.69 19.60
C GLU A 38 1.86 6.81 20.48
N ILE A 39 2.23 5.53 20.57
CA ILE A 39 1.58 4.56 21.44
C ILE A 39 2.57 4.13 22.51
N ILE A 40 2.12 4.11 23.76
CA ILE A 40 2.82 3.47 24.89
C ILE A 40 1.99 2.30 25.40
N VAL A 41 2.64 1.36 26.09
CA VAL A 41 1.96 0.26 26.76
C VAL A 41 1.93 0.52 28.26
N LEU A 42 0.78 0.30 28.87
CA LEU A 42 0.56 0.31 30.31
C LEU A 42 0.31 -1.13 30.80
N ASP A 43 0.83 -1.47 31.98
CA ASP A 43 0.60 -2.75 32.64
C ASP A 43 -0.67 -2.74 33.53
N GLU A 44 -0.86 -3.81 34.32
CA GLU A 44 -2.02 -4.00 35.19
C GLU A 44 -2.12 -2.96 36.32
N PHE A 45 -1.01 -2.28 36.64
CA PHE A 45 -0.94 -1.20 37.61
C PHE A 45 -1.01 0.19 36.96
N ASN A 46 -1.29 0.24 35.65
CA ASN A 46 -1.32 1.46 34.85
C ASN A 46 0.07 2.15 34.78
N GLU A 47 1.15 1.38 34.91
CA GLU A 47 2.52 1.85 34.78
C GLU A 47 3.08 1.58 33.37
N ARG A 48 3.97 2.45 32.89
CA ARG A 48 4.55 2.31 31.54
C ARG A 48 5.42 1.05 31.45
N TYR A 49 5.03 0.13 30.59
CA TYR A 49 5.79 -1.08 30.30
C TYR A 49 7.02 -0.77 29.42
N THR A 50 8.13 -0.42 30.07
CA THR A 50 9.35 0.08 29.41
C THR A 50 9.98 -0.89 28.38
N LEU A 51 9.80 -2.20 28.55
CA LEU A 51 10.33 -3.18 27.59
C LEU A 51 9.69 -3.04 26.20
N PHE A 52 8.47 -2.49 26.10
CA PHE A 52 7.85 -2.14 24.82
C PHE A 52 8.66 -1.11 24.02
N ASP A 53 9.31 -0.17 24.71
CA ASP A 53 10.09 0.88 24.07
C ASP A 53 11.50 0.42 23.63
N VAL A 54 11.98 -0.72 24.13
CA VAL A 54 13.32 -1.23 23.84
C VAL A 54 13.30 -2.16 22.61
N GLU A 55 13.55 -1.61 21.42
CA GLU A 55 13.49 -2.36 20.14
C GLU A 55 14.35 -3.64 20.12
N THR A 56 15.49 -3.64 20.80
CA THR A 56 16.43 -4.77 20.84
C THR A 56 16.07 -5.86 21.85
N THR A 57 14.94 -5.74 22.55
CA THR A 57 14.55 -6.72 23.57
C THR A 57 14.21 -8.09 22.97
N GLY A 58 14.63 -9.15 23.66
CA GLY A 58 14.23 -10.53 23.36
C GLY A 58 12.92 -10.97 24.01
N SER A 59 12.21 -10.05 24.70
CA SER A 59 10.93 -10.36 25.33
C SER A 59 9.85 -10.67 24.29
N SER A 60 9.29 -11.88 24.35
CA SER A 60 8.19 -12.31 23.49
C SER A 60 6.91 -11.49 23.72
N ILE A 61 6.64 -11.07 24.97
CA ILE A 61 5.52 -10.21 25.31
C ILE A 61 5.68 -8.85 24.63
N ALA A 62 6.86 -8.24 24.74
CA ALA A 62 7.12 -6.94 24.11
C ALA A 62 7.03 -7.02 22.58
N GLN A 63 7.43 -8.14 21.97
CA GLN A 63 7.28 -8.36 20.54
C GLN A 63 5.80 -8.47 20.13
N ALA A 64 5.02 -9.29 20.83
CA ALA A 64 3.59 -9.45 20.56
C ALA A 64 2.80 -8.13 20.73
N LEU A 65 3.13 -7.35 21.77
CA LEU A 65 2.54 -6.01 21.96
C LEU A 65 2.87 -5.04 20.80
N ARG A 66 4.07 -5.14 20.21
CA ARG A 66 4.44 -4.30 19.06
C ARG A 66 3.73 -4.71 17.79
N GLU A 67 3.54 -6.01 17.57
CA GLU A 67 2.75 -6.53 16.47
C GLU A 67 1.31 -5.99 16.58
N GLU A 68 0.71 -6.10 17.77
CA GLU A 68 -0.64 -5.59 18.04
C GLU A 68 -0.75 -4.06 17.87
N ALA A 69 0.19 -3.29 18.44
CA ALA A 69 0.22 -1.84 18.24
C ALA A 69 0.43 -1.46 16.77
N GLY A 70 1.22 -2.23 16.03
CA GLY A 70 1.43 -2.06 14.59
C GLY A 70 0.16 -2.31 13.77
N GLU A 71 -0.64 -3.31 14.15
CA GLU A 71 -1.94 -3.57 13.55
C GLU A 71 -2.95 -2.44 13.85
N ILE A 72 -2.98 -1.92 15.08
CA ILE A 72 -3.81 -0.76 15.45
C ILE A 72 -3.42 0.45 14.59
N ALA A 73 -2.13 0.79 14.55
CA ALA A 73 -1.63 1.90 13.75
C ALA A 73 -1.95 1.71 12.26
N THR A 74 -1.77 0.50 11.72
CA THR A 74 -2.05 0.20 10.31
C THR A 74 -3.51 0.40 9.97
N LYS A 75 -4.45 -0.03 10.84
CA LYS A 75 -5.88 0.15 10.60
C LYS A 75 -6.29 1.62 10.49
N TRP A 76 -5.65 2.49 11.26
CA TRP A 76 -5.91 3.92 11.21
C TRP A 76 -5.20 4.63 10.06
N ILE A 77 -3.96 4.24 9.76
CA ILE A 77 -3.13 4.89 8.73
C ILE A 77 -3.50 4.41 7.31
N HIS A 78 -3.97 3.17 7.19
CA HIS A 78 -4.28 2.50 5.92
C HIS A 78 -5.61 1.73 6.04
N PRO A 79 -6.74 2.43 6.21
CA PRO A 79 -8.04 1.79 6.38
C PRO A 79 -8.39 0.96 5.14
N LEU A 80 -8.45 -0.37 5.31
CA LEU A 80 -8.79 -1.28 4.22
C LEU A 80 -10.25 -1.10 3.80
N GLN A 81 -10.47 -0.98 2.49
CA GLN A 81 -11.76 -0.69 1.88
C GLN A 81 -12.29 -1.90 1.12
N GLY A 82 -13.55 -2.25 1.38
CA GLY A 82 -14.29 -3.26 0.63
C GLY A 82 -13.71 -4.68 0.69
N GLU A 83 -14.37 -5.61 0.00
CA GLU A 83 -13.90 -6.99 -0.13
C GLU A 83 -12.89 -7.09 -1.28
N LEU A 84 -11.82 -7.89 -1.10
CA LEU A 84 -10.78 -8.07 -2.12
C LEU A 84 -11.32 -8.66 -3.43
N SER A 85 -12.27 -9.61 -3.34
CA SER A 85 -12.90 -10.25 -4.50
C SER A 85 -13.69 -9.23 -5.34
N ALA A 86 -14.55 -8.44 -4.70
CA ALA A 86 -15.34 -7.38 -5.34
C ALA A 86 -14.45 -6.26 -5.90
N THR A 87 -13.39 -5.88 -5.19
CA THR A 87 -12.40 -4.88 -5.66
C THR A 87 -11.68 -5.37 -6.91
N LYS A 88 -11.30 -6.66 -6.93
CA LYS A 88 -10.65 -7.30 -8.07
C LYS A 88 -11.55 -7.37 -9.29
N GLU A 89 -12.80 -7.75 -9.12
CA GLU A 89 -13.81 -7.77 -10.19
C GLU A 89 -14.01 -6.37 -10.76
N LYS A 90 -14.32 -5.39 -9.89
CA LYS A 90 -14.50 -3.97 -10.25
C LYS A 90 -13.37 -3.43 -11.13
N TRP A 91 -12.12 -3.61 -10.71
CA TRP A 91 -10.98 -3.07 -11.46
C TRP A 91 -10.65 -3.88 -12.72
N THR A 92 -10.88 -5.19 -12.71
CA THR A 92 -10.76 -6.01 -13.92
C THR A 92 -11.76 -5.56 -14.98
N ASP A 93 -13.02 -5.42 -14.61
CA ASP A 93 -14.09 -4.98 -15.50
C ASP A 93 -13.85 -3.58 -16.03
N TRP A 94 -13.41 -2.66 -15.16
CA TRP A 94 -13.07 -1.31 -15.58
C TRP A 94 -11.93 -1.31 -16.61
N ILE A 95 -10.85 -2.07 -16.37
CA ILE A 95 -9.72 -2.18 -17.31
C ILE A 95 -10.18 -2.79 -18.64
N HIS A 96 -11.03 -3.82 -18.60
CA HIS A 96 -11.56 -4.46 -19.81
C HIS A 96 -12.46 -3.55 -20.63
N CYS A 97 -13.31 -2.76 -19.96
CA CYS A 97 -14.20 -1.81 -20.62
C CYS A 97 -13.48 -0.58 -21.19
N ASN A 98 -12.38 -0.14 -20.57
CA ASN A 98 -11.77 1.16 -20.86
C ASN A 98 -10.39 1.11 -21.52
N ILE A 99 -9.64 0.01 -21.38
CA ILE A 99 -8.27 -0.12 -21.87
C ILE A 99 -8.18 -1.18 -22.97
N VAL A 100 -8.26 -2.46 -22.58
CA VAL A 100 -8.25 -3.62 -23.49
C VAL A 100 -9.04 -4.77 -22.87
N PRO A 101 -9.87 -5.50 -23.64
CA PRO A 101 -10.73 -6.55 -23.13
C PRO A 101 -10.00 -7.88 -22.88
N PHE A 102 -8.70 -7.84 -22.57
CA PHE A 102 -7.89 -9.04 -22.40
C PHE A 102 -6.98 -8.97 -21.16
N SER A 103 -6.92 -10.09 -20.46
CA SER A 103 -5.97 -10.36 -19.39
C SER A 103 -5.64 -11.84 -19.35
N SER A 104 -4.56 -12.19 -18.66
CA SER A 104 -4.15 -13.59 -18.51
C SER A 104 -3.64 -13.85 -17.10
N GLN A 105 -3.64 -15.13 -16.70
CA GLN A 105 -3.02 -15.58 -15.45
C GLN A 105 -1.66 -16.21 -15.77
N PRO A 106 -0.55 -15.46 -15.64
CA PRO A 106 0.76 -15.94 -16.08
C PRO A 106 1.33 -17.07 -15.21
N PHE A 107 0.94 -17.12 -13.94
CA PHE A 107 1.58 -17.98 -12.95
C PHE A 107 0.59 -19.04 -12.45
N LYS A 108 0.93 -20.31 -12.65
CA LYS A 108 0.08 -21.46 -12.29
C LYS A 108 -0.29 -21.55 -10.80
N ARG A 109 0.46 -20.88 -9.92
CA ARG A 109 0.33 -20.99 -8.45
C ARG A 109 -0.08 -19.67 -7.78
N SER A 110 -0.51 -18.67 -8.53
CA SER A 110 -0.96 -17.39 -7.96
C SER A 110 -2.25 -16.93 -8.61
N SER A 111 -3.07 -16.20 -7.87
CA SER A 111 -4.27 -15.51 -8.37
C SER A 111 -3.95 -14.21 -9.14
N ALA A 112 -2.71 -14.05 -9.61
CA ALA A 112 -2.25 -12.85 -10.29
C ALA A 112 -2.87 -12.71 -11.68
N THR A 113 -3.38 -11.53 -11.96
CA THR A 113 -4.01 -11.16 -13.23
C THR A 113 -3.13 -10.15 -13.92
N MET A 114 -2.73 -10.45 -15.16
CA MET A 114 -1.79 -9.64 -15.90
C MET A 114 -2.45 -9.09 -17.15
N PHE A 115 -2.30 -7.79 -17.33
CA PHE A 115 -2.87 -7.03 -18.43
C PHE A 115 -1.77 -6.64 -19.42
N ARG A 116 -2.03 -6.91 -20.70
CA ARG A 116 -1.04 -6.80 -21.78
C ARG A 116 -1.66 -6.15 -23.01
N VAL A 117 -0.81 -5.53 -23.84
CA VAL A 117 -1.18 -5.13 -25.21
C VAL A 117 -0.88 -6.30 -26.13
N GLU A 118 -1.91 -6.88 -26.77
CA GLU A 118 -1.78 -8.08 -27.61
C GLU A 118 -0.75 -7.90 -28.72
N GLU A 119 -0.81 -6.78 -29.46
CA GLU A 119 0.08 -6.51 -30.60
C GLU A 119 1.57 -6.56 -30.26
N GLN A 120 1.94 -6.32 -28.99
CA GLN A 120 3.33 -6.17 -28.56
C GLN A 120 3.76 -7.19 -27.52
N GLY A 121 2.81 -7.97 -26.98
CA GLY A 121 3.04 -8.91 -25.87
C GLY A 121 3.53 -8.25 -24.57
N LYS A 122 3.48 -6.91 -24.47
CA LYS A 122 4.04 -6.16 -23.34
C LYS A 122 3.03 -5.99 -22.21
N CYS A 123 3.47 -6.26 -21.00
CA CYS A 123 2.70 -6.05 -19.78
C CYS A 123 2.70 -4.56 -19.38
N TYR A 124 1.51 -4.04 -19.08
CA TYR A 124 1.33 -2.70 -18.50
C TYR A 124 0.75 -2.73 -17.10
N ALA A 125 0.05 -3.80 -16.71
CA ALA A 125 -0.40 -3.93 -15.34
C ALA A 125 -0.33 -5.39 -14.85
N LEU A 126 -0.01 -5.55 -13.57
CA LEU A 126 -0.07 -6.84 -12.89
C LEU A 126 -0.80 -6.66 -11.56
N MET A 127 -1.95 -7.31 -11.44
CA MET A 127 -2.78 -7.29 -10.24
C MET A 127 -2.58 -8.58 -9.44
N THR A 128 -2.34 -8.48 -8.13
CA THR A 128 -2.13 -9.67 -7.29
C THR A 128 -2.43 -9.39 -5.82
N GLU A 129 -2.86 -10.41 -5.08
CA GLU A 129 -3.11 -10.33 -3.64
C GLU A 129 -1.86 -10.74 -2.86
N ILE A 130 -1.44 -9.91 -1.89
CA ILE A 130 -0.24 -10.13 -1.08
C ILE A 130 -0.50 -9.77 0.39
N PRO A 131 0.29 -10.31 1.34
CA PRO A 131 0.30 -9.79 2.71
C PRO A 131 0.83 -8.36 2.73
N PHE A 132 0.29 -7.50 3.59
CA PHE A 132 0.61 -6.07 3.61
C PHE A 132 2.06 -5.80 4.03
N HIS A 133 2.65 -6.64 4.90
CA HIS A 133 4.08 -6.58 5.26
C HIS A 133 5.03 -6.61 4.06
N LYS A 134 4.61 -7.15 2.91
CA LYS A 134 5.43 -7.15 1.70
C LYS A 134 5.58 -5.77 1.05
N LEU A 135 4.77 -4.79 1.45
CA LEU A 135 4.89 -3.38 1.08
C LEU A 135 5.58 -2.54 2.17
N GLY A 136 6.07 -3.16 3.24
CA GLY A 136 6.71 -2.46 4.37
C GLY A 136 5.74 -1.95 5.43
N VAL A 137 4.49 -2.41 5.41
CA VAL A 137 3.46 -2.08 6.42
C VAL A 137 3.35 -3.23 7.42
N ALA A 138 3.51 -2.98 8.71
CA ALA A 138 3.49 -4.02 9.76
C ALA A 138 2.07 -4.56 10.00
N SER A 139 1.55 -5.33 9.04
CA SER A 139 0.25 -5.99 9.12
C SER A 139 0.23 -7.30 8.32
N GLU A 140 -0.44 -8.30 8.87
CA GLU A 140 -0.68 -9.60 8.23
C GLU A 140 -1.93 -9.62 7.33
N GLU A 141 -2.70 -8.52 7.32
CA GLU A 141 -3.83 -8.35 6.43
C GLU A 141 -3.43 -8.47 4.94
N ARG A 142 -4.41 -8.80 4.10
CA ARG A 142 -4.18 -8.95 2.66
C ARG A 142 -4.60 -7.70 1.90
N VAL A 143 -3.77 -7.31 0.95
CA VAL A 143 -4.04 -6.20 0.03
C VAL A 143 -4.01 -6.66 -1.42
N LEU A 144 -4.91 -6.10 -2.23
CA LEU A 144 -4.92 -6.28 -3.67
C LEU A 144 -4.07 -5.16 -4.28
N ILE A 145 -2.90 -5.51 -4.79
CA ILE A 145 -2.03 -4.54 -5.47
C ILE A 145 -2.24 -4.55 -6.98
N LEU A 146 -2.07 -3.40 -7.60
CA LEU A 146 -1.90 -3.21 -9.02
C LEU A 146 -0.54 -2.58 -9.29
N ASN A 147 0.37 -3.38 -9.84
CA ASN A 147 1.64 -2.88 -10.33
C ASN A 147 1.42 -2.24 -11.70
N VAL A 148 1.78 -0.96 -11.83
CA VAL A 148 1.70 -0.19 -13.08
C VAL A 148 3.02 0.48 -13.39
N LYS A 149 3.28 0.77 -14.67
CA LYS A 149 4.42 1.56 -15.09
C LYS A 149 4.19 3.03 -14.79
N ILE A 150 5.26 3.73 -14.45
CA ILE A 150 5.26 5.17 -14.16
C ILE A 150 6.43 5.86 -14.84
N ASP A 151 6.35 7.18 -14.94
CA ASP A 151 7.50 8.02 -15.21
C ASP A 151 8.40 8.03 -13.96
N PRO A 152 9.70 7.68 -14.06
CA PRO A 152 10.61 7.78 -12.92
C PRO A 152 10.61 9.15 -12.24
N ASP A 153 10.37 10.23 -13.00
CA ASP A 153 10.39 11.60 -12.48
C ASP A 153 9.14 11.93 -11.65
N THR A 154 8.05 11.16 -11.77
CA THR A 154 6.82 11.37 -10.99
C THR A 154 6.73 10.43 -9.78
N LYS A 155 7.66 9.49 -9.63
CA LYS A 155 7.62 8.44 -8.59
C LYS A 155 7.49 9.00 -7.18
N GLU A 156 8.36 9.92 -6.80
CA GLU A 156 8.37 10.49 -5.44
C GLU A 156 7.05 11.18 -5.12
N LYS A 157 6.48 11.91 -6.07
CA LYS A 157 5.16 12.53 -5.94
C LYS A 157 4.05 11.49 -5.81
N LEU A 158 4.13 10.36 -6.53
CA LEU A 158 3.12 9.31 -6.40
C LEU A 158 3.18 8.65 -5.02
N LEU A 159 4.38 8.40 -4.48
CA LEU A 159 4.59 7.81 -3.16
C LEU A 159 4.07 8.68 -1.99
N THR A 160 3.86 9.99 -2.21
CA THR A 160 3.20 10.82 -1.18
C THR A 160 1.72 10.49 -1.02
N ASN A 161 1.07 9.94 -2.05
CA ASN A 161 -0.36 9.59 -2.01
C ASN A 161 -0.58 8.32 -1.18
N GLU A 162 -1.73 8.23 -0.51
CA GLU A 162 -2.11 7.04 0.22
C GLU A 162 -2.38 5.86 -0.73
N GLY A 163 -2.02 4.65 -0.32
CA GLY A 163 -2.17 3.45 -1.14
C GLY A 163 -1.11 3.30 -2.23
N PHE A 164 -0.14 4.21 -2.36
CA PHE A 164 1.00 4.08 -3.27
C PHE A 164 2.27 3.65 -2.53
N PHE A 165 2.90 2.60 -3.02
CA PHE A 165 4.06 1.96 -2.40
C PHE A 165 5.17 1.67 -3.40
N GLU A 166 6.39 1.54 -2.88
CA GLU A 166 7.50 0.95 -3.63
C GLU A 166 7.08 -0.39 -4.24
N VAL A 167 7.56 -0.66 -5.45
CA VAL A 167 7.01 -1.77 -6.21
C VAL A 167 7.39 -3.14 -5.64
N TYR A 168 6.42 -4.04 -5.59
CA TYR A 168 6.62 -5.45 -5.31
C TYR A 168 7.01 -6.23 -6.59
N HIS A 169 8.13 -6.96 -6.55
CA HIS A 169 8.73 -7.82 -7.61
C HIS A 169 9.13 -7.21 -8.96
N MET A 170 8.70 -6.00 -9.31
CA MET A 170 9.06 -5.36 -10.60
C MET A 170 10.28 -4.43 -10.49
N ASN A 171 10.70 -3.85 -11.62
CA ASN A 171 11.76 -2.85 -11.67
C ASN A 171 11.34 -1.57 -10.91
N LYS A 172 11.99 -1.30 -9.78
CA LYS A 172 11.71 -0.17 -8.87
C LYS A 172 11.84 1.21 -9.50
N LYS A 173 12.53 1.36 -10.63
CA LYS A 173 12.67 2.66 -11.31
C LYS A 173 11.44 3.01 -12.15
N HIS A 174 10.80 2.00 -12.74
CA HIS A 174 9.78 2.21 -13.78
C HIS A 174 8.39 1.72 -13.39
N TRP A 175 8.23 1.18 -12.19
CA TRP A 175 6.98 0.63 -11.71
C TRP A 175 6.71 1.08 -10.29
N ILE A 176 5.43 1.09 -9.94
CA ILE A 176 4.91 1.37 -8.60
C ILE A 176 3.84 0.34 -8.25
N SER A 177 3.61 0.10 -6.96
CA SER A 177 2.50 -0.72 -6.47
C SER A 177 1.40 0.18 -5.93
N ILE A 178 0.18 0.02 -6.44
CA ILE A 178 -1.03 0.68 -5.91
C ILE A 178 -1.84 -0.36 -5.14
N ALA A 179 -2.07 -0.17 -3.84
CA ALA A 179 -3.00 -0.99 -3.05
C ALA A 179 -4.43 -0.51 -3.33
N LEU A 180 -5.17 -1.27 -4.13
CA LEU A 180 -6.49 -0.90 -4.66
C LEU A 180 -7.60 -0.88 -3.60
N ASN A 181 -7.39 -1.59 -2.48
CA ASN A 181 -8.26 -1.57 -1.32
C ASN A 181 -7.75 -0.63 -0.22
N VAL A 182 -6.85 0.30 -0.54
CA VAL A 182 -6.39 1.38 0.36
C VAL A 182 -6.54 2.73 -0.33
N CYS A 183 -6.07 2.85 -1.58
CA CYS A 183 -6.19 4.09 -2.34
C CYS A 183 -7.66 4.39 -2.69
N THR A 184 -8.17 5.51 -2.18
CA THR A 184 -9.55 5.99 -2.43
C THR A 184 -9.66 6.91 -3.64
N ASP A 185 -8.54 7.45 -4.14
CA ASP A 185 -8.51 8.30 -5.34
C ASP A 185 -8.57 7.46 -6.62
N GLU A 186 -9.79 7.06 -6.99
CA GLU A 186 -10.01 6.31 -8.23
C GLU A 186 -9.55 7.05 -9.49
N ALA A 187 -9.61 8.39 -9.51
CA ALA A 187 -9.23 9.15 -10.69
C ALA A 187 -7.72 9.01 -10.94
N LEU A 188 -6.92 9.11 -9.88
CA LEU A 188 -5.47 8.89 -9.95
C LEU A 188 -5.11 7.44 -10.32
N ILE A 189 -5.82 6.45 -9.79
CA ILE A 189 -5.63 5.04 -10.18
C ILE A 189 -5.86 4.87 -11.69
N LYS A 190 -6.98 5.41 -12.20
CA LYS A 190 -7.32 5.36 -13.63
C LYS A 190 -6.26 6.06 -14.48
N GLU A 191 -5.78 7.24 -14.06
CA GLU A 191 -4.69 7.96 -14.73
C GLU A 191 -3.41 7.12 -14.82
N CYS A 192 -3.00 6.48 -13.71
CA CYS A 192 -1.82 5.63 -13.68
C CYS A 192 -1.94 4.42 -14.61
N ILE A 193 -3.13 3.80 -14.68
CA ILE A 193 -3.41 2.69 -15.61
C ILE A 193 -3.29 3.17 -17.06
N TYR A 194 -3.92 4.29 -17.40
CA TYR A 194 -3.85 4.88 -18.74
C TYR A 194 -2.42 5.22 -19.15
N PHE A 195 -1.67 5.85 -18.25
CA PHE A 195 -0.26 6.17 -18.47
C PHE A 195 0.55 4.90 -18.76
N SER A 196 0.43 3.90 -17.89
CA SER A 196 1.14 2.64 -18.04
C SER A 196 0.83 1.92 -19.36
N TYR A 197 -0.45 1.90 -19.74
CA TYR A 197 -0.87 1.36 -21.03
C TYR A 197 -0.24 2.14 -22.20
N LYS A 198 -0.27 3.47 -22.18
CA LYS A 198 0.34 4.31 -23.22
C LYS A 198 1.85 4.08 -23.35
N CYS A 199 2.57 3.84 -22.24
CA CYS A 199 4.01 3.54 -22.26
C CYS A 199 4.36 2.28 -23.06
N VAL A 200 3.44 1.31 -23.14
CA VAL A 200 3.68 0.09 -23.92
C VAL A 200 3.05 0.19 -25.30
N ALA A 201 1.78 0.64 -25.39
CA ALA A 201 0.94 0.59 -26.58
C ALA A 201 1.50 1.35 -27.79
N LYS A 202 2.41 2.31 -27.60
CA LYS A 202 3.11 2.99 -28.71
C LYS A 202 4.62 2.77 -28.63
N LYS A 203 5.14 2.04 -29.61
CA LYS A 203 6.53 2.16 -30.06
C LYS A 203 6.56 2.24 -31.59
N ASP A 204 5.92 3.28 -32.15
CA ASP A 204 6.33 3.79 -33.45
C ASP A 204 7.30 4.94 -33.21
N ASN A 205 8.59 4.67 -33.43
CA ASN A 205 9.67 5.65 -33.27
C ASN A 205 9.72 6.68 -34.41
N SER A 206 8.72 6.72 -35.31
CA SER A 206 8.65 7.66 -36.43
C SER A 206 8.47 9.14 -36.02
N LEU A 207 8.12 9.43 -34.76
CA LEU A 207 8.00 10.80 -34.25
C LEU A 207 9.18 11.28 -33.38
N LEU A 208 10.07 10.39 -32.97
CA LEU A 208 11.34 10.79 -32.33
C LEU A 208 12.44 11.12 -33.35
N SER A 209 12.19 10.90 -34.66
CA SER A 209 13.02 11.45 -35.74
C SER A 209 12.69 12.91 -36.10
N LYS A 210 11.66 13.50 -35.46
CA LYS A 210 11.44 14.95 -35.48
C LYS A 210 11.92 15.61 -34.18
N ARG A 211 13.19 15.37 -33.82
CA ARG A 211 13.95 16.41 -33.11
C ARG A 211 14.62 17.27 -34.17
N GLY A 212 14.11 18.48 -34.36
CA GLY A 212 14.73 19.47 -35.23
C GLY A 212 13.89 20.73 -35.35
N SER A 213 14.29 21.75 -34.59
CA SER A 213 14.01 23.18 -34.75
C SER A 213 12.88 23.78 -33.89
N LEU A 214 13.33 24.72 -33.05
CA LEU A 214 12.64 25.77 -32.29
C LEU A 214 12.06 25.38 -30.92
#